data_AF-A2E0Y3-F1
#
_entry.id   AF-A2E0Y3-F1
#
_cell.length_a   1.000
_cell.length_b   1.000
_cell.length_c   1.000
_cell.angle_alpha   90.00
_cell.angle_beta   90.00
_cell.angle_gamma   90.00
#
_symmetry.space_group_name_H-M   'P 1'
#
loop_
_entity.id
_entity.type
_entity.pdbx_description
1 polymer ?
#
loop_
_entity_poly.entity_id
_entity_poly.type
_entity_poly.pdbx_seq_one_letter_code
_entity_poly.pdbx_strand_id
1 'polypeptide(L)'
;MPVTPNIQCENIYPIIFYRIEKCVIEYPFEEIQYSIITVLTALAPIAPLRNFLSPGLFDSVLAIFMNRDETFEISVQFLDRMFHRSDSEELLDNVIMNLIILLANYSPPKKSLWHFLCFFLKRFSYLIAPMCDFDSLEENGLMPIFTRSLIWTIRLVVQNPPEQHSTDFWEFCCDTLQRYKAAEKGDNFRRLYDHIWNEMRLSILYSFHSAVVDFKIEKIVVETLNLLMDLGEEDVFTTIQMIPDVTSIVSVGICCENDNYAKKFAKFAEENQIQPIKLTIVDQI
;
A
#
# COMPACT_ATOMS: atom_id res chain seq x y z
N MET A 1 -33.17 7.71 12.91
CA MET A 1 -32.92 8.24 14.26
C MET A 1 -31.43 8.12 14.52
N PRO A 2 -30.73 9.18 14.94
CA PRO A 2 -29.32 9.07 15.28
C PRO A 2 -29.22 8.31 16.62
N VAL A 3 -28.50 7.20 16.62
CA VAL A 3 -28.14 6.49 17.85
C VAL A 3 -27.06 7.33 18.52
N THR A 4 -27.44 8.07 19.56
CA THR A 4 -26.48 8.67 20.50
C THR A 4 -25.55 7.57 21.02
N PRO A 5 -24.22 7.73 20.96
CA PRO A 5 -23.30 6.79 21.59
C PRO A 5 -23.62 6.72 23.08
N ASN A 6 -23.79 5.50 23.59
CA ASN A 6 -24.04 5.27 25.01
C ASN A 6 -22.85 5.78 25.82
N ILE A 7 -23.02 6.91 26.52
CA ILE A 7 -22.03 7.59 27.38
C ILE A 7 -21.39 6.64 28.41
N GLN A 8 -22.03 5.49 28.71
CA GLN A 8 -21.51 4.49 29.63
C GLN A 8 -20.30 3.70 29.11
N CYS A 9 -20.09 3.58 27.78
CA CYS A 9 -18.95 2.85 27.23
C CYS A 9 -17.64 3.65 27.21
N GLU A 10 -17.67 4.99 27.12
CA GLU A 10 -16.43 5.77 27.00
C GLU A 10 -15.51 5.66 28.22
N ASN A 11 -16.08 5.44 29.41
CA ASN A 11 -15.34 5.30 30.65
C ASN A 11 -14.68 3.91 30.83
N ILE A 12 -15.05 2.91 30.03
CA ILE A 12 -14.49 1.56 30.17
C ILE A 12 -13.12 1.43 29.51
N TYR A 13 -12.87 2.17 28.42
CA TYR A 13 -11.62 2.04 27.68
C TYR A 13 -10.39 2.42 28.51
N PRO A 14 -10.36 3.58 29.21
CA PRO A 14 -9.21 3.89 30.07
C PRO A 14 -8.91 2.80 31.11
N ILE A 15 -9.95 2.15 31.67
CA ILE A 15 -9.79 1.04 32.62
C ILE A 15 -9.15 -0.16 31.92
N ILE A 16 -9.59 -0.52 30.72
CA ILE A 16 -9.02 -1.64 29.96
C ILE A 16 -7.55 -1.38 29.61
N PHE A 17 -7.22 -0.17 29.12
CA PHE A 17 -5.84 0.20 28.79
C PHE A 17 -4.94 0.19 30.03
N TYR A 18 -5.42 0.71 31.17
CA TYR A 18 -4.70 0.61 32.44
C TYR A 18 -4.46 -0.85 32.86
N ARG A 19 -5.42 -1.75 32.64
CA ARG A 19 -5.25 -3.18 32.92
C ARG A 19 -4.23 -3.83 32.00
N ILE A 20 -4.21 -3.47 30.71
CA ILE A 20 -3.18 -3.92 29.76
C ILE A 20 -1.80 -3.49 30.25
N GLU A 21 -1.63 -2.22 30.60
CA GLU A 21 -0.37 -1.68 31.12
C GLU A 21 0.09 -2.44 32.37
N LYS A 22 -0.82 -2.71 33.31
CA LYS A 22 -0.52 -3.51 34.50
C LYS A 22 -0.10 -4.93 34.16
N CYS A 23 -0.81 -5.60 33.25
CA CYS A 23 -0.42 -6.94 32.81
C CYS A 23 0.99 -6.97 32.22
N VAL A 24 1.35 -5.97 31.40
CA VAL A 24 2.69 -5.86 30.79
C VAL A 24 3.80 -5.73 31.85
N ILE A 25 3.52 -5.07 32.98
CA ILE A 25 4.48 -4.88 34.07
C ILE A 25 4.55 -6.11 34.98
N GLU A 26 3.42 -6.76 35.24
CA GLU A 26 3.29 -7.77 36.30
C GLU A 26 3.54 -9.21 35.82
N TYR A 27 3.49 -9.46 34.51
CA TYR A 27 3.64 -10.81 33.94
C TYR A 27 4.78 -10.89 32.93
N PRO A 28 5.39 -12.09 32.76
CA PRO A 28 6.39 -12.31 31.71
C PRO A 28 5.81 -11.99 30.33
N PHE A 29 6.38 -10.99 29.64
CA PHE A 29 5.83 -10.50 28.36
C PHE A 29 5.68 -11.61 27.31
N GLU A 30 6.59 -12.57 27.27
CA GLU A 30 6.55 -13.69 26.32
C GLU A 30 5.31 -14.57 26.47
N GLU A 31 4.74 -14.66 27.68
CA GLU A 31 3.54 -15.44 27.97
C GLU A 31 2.25 -14.68 27.61
N ILE A 32 2.29 -13.35 27.64
CA ILE A 32 1.09 -12.51 27.51
C ILE A 32 1.01 -11.74 26.19
N GLN A 33 2.11 -11.62 25.44
CA GLN A 33 2.21 -10.79 24.23
C GLN A 33 1.06 -11.02 23.25
N TYR A 34 0.72 -12.28 22.96
CA TYR A 34 -0.34 -12.61 22.00
C TYR A 34 -1.70 -12.11 22.50
N SER A 35 -1.98 -12.27 23.79
CA SER A 35 -3.21 -11.78 24.41
C SER A 35 -3.27 -10.26 24.40
N ILE A 36 -2.16 -9.58 24.69
CA ILE A 36 -2.08 -8.11 24.67
C ILE A 36 -2.41 -7.58 23.28
N ILE A 37 -1.70 -8.03 22.25
CA ILE A 37 -1.95 -7.54 20.89
C ILE A 37 -3.34 -7.91 20.40
N THR A 38 -3.84 -9.10 20.72
CA THR A 38 -5.21 -9.52 20.37
C THR A 38 -6.27 -8.57 20.95
N VAL A 39 -6.11 -8.19 22.23
CA VAL A 39 -7.00 -7.22 22.87
C VAL A 39 -6.89 -5.84 22.21
N LEU A 40 -5.66 -5.37 21.94
CA LEU A 40 -5.45 -4.09 21.25
C LEU A 40 -6.09 -4.08 19.85
N THR A 41 -5.93 -5.16 19.07
CA THR A 41 -6.54 -5.33 17.75
C THR A 41 -8.08 -5.36 17.83
N ALA A 42 -8.64 -5.95 18.87
CA ALA A 42 -10.09 -5.96 19.10
C ALA A 42 -10.63 -4.56 19.49
N LEU A 43 -9.84 -3.76 20.21
CA LEU A 43 -10.20 -2.41 20.62
C LEU A 43 -9.98 -1.37 19.52
N ALA A 44 -9.04 -1.60 18.60
CA ALA A 44 -8.65 -0.67 17.53
C ALA A 44 -9.82 0.03 16.83
N PRO A 45 -10.89 -0.65 16.37
CA PRO A 45 -11.98 0.02 15.65
C PRO A 45 -12.96 0.80 16.55
N ILE A 46 -12.97 0.56 17.86
CA ILE A 46 -14.05 1.04 18.76
C ILE A 46 -13.57 1.95 19.89
N ALA A 47 -12.33 1.82 20.35
CA ALA A 47 -11.83 2.63 21.45
C ALA A 47 -11.47 4.05 20.96
N PRO A 48 -11.60 5.09 21.81
CA PRO A 48 -11.16 6.44 21.48
C PRO A 48 -9.65 6.49 21.16
N LEU A 49 -9.28 7.23 20.10
CA LEU A 49 -7.89 7.35 19.63
C LEU A 49 -6.91 7.75 20.73
N ARG A 50 -7.31 8.65 21.64
CA ARG A 50 -6.47 9.10 22.77
C ARG A 50 -5.85 7.97 23.59
N ASN A 51 -6.50 6.80 23.66
CA ASN A 51 -5.95 5.66 24.40
C ASN A 51 -4.80 4.97 23.64
N PHE A 52 -4.78 5.06 22.31
CA PHE A 52 -3.72 4.54 21.44
C PHE A 52 -2.55 5.51 21.25
N LEU A 53 -2.68 6.78 21.66
CA LEU A 53 -1.60 7.78 21.65
C LEU A 53 -0.62 7.63 22.82
N SER A 54 -0.68 6.50 23.54
CA SER A 54 0.29 6.16 24.58
C SER A 54 1.69 6.08 23.96
N PRO A 55 2.69 6.82 24.50
CA PRO A 55 4.05 6.80 23.96
C PRO A 55 4.60 5.38 23.85
N GLY A 56 5.23 5.07 22.71
CA GLY A 56 5.87 3.78 22.46
C GLY A 56 4.95 2.63 22.08
N LEU A 57 3.62 2.81 22.02
CA LEU A 57 2.70 1.74 21.61
C LEU A 57 2.96 1.28 20.18
N PHE A 58 2.96 2.20 19.22
CA PHE A 58 3.20 1.89 17.81
C PHE A 58 4.62 1.36 17.58
N ASP A 59 5.61 1.95 18.28
CA ASP A 59 6.99 1.48 18.25
C ASP A 59 7.08 0.03 18.72
N SER A 60 6.35 -0.33 19.78
CA SER A 60 6.30 -1.70 20.29
C SER A 60 5.59 -2.65 19.32
N VAL A 61 4.47 -2.22 18.72
CA VAL A 61 3.76 -3.01 17.69
C VAL A 61 4.70 -3.38 16.55
N LEU A 62 5.45 -2.40 16.04
CA LEU A 62 6.38 -2.59 14.94
C LEU A 62 7.62 -3.35 15.44
N ALA A 63 8.40 -2.79 16.36
CA ALA A 63 9.70 -3.35 16.73
C ALA A 63 9.65 -4.65 17.57
N ILE A 64 8.54 -4.96 18.24
CA ILE A 64 8.43 -6.12 19.12
C ILE A 64 7.42 -7.13 18.58
N PHE A 65 6.16 -6.74 18.41
CA PHE A 65 5.10 -7.70 18.06
C PHE A 65 5.19 -8.18 16.60
N MET A 66 5.50 -7.30 15.65
CA MET A 66 5.70 -7.70 14.26
C MET A 66 7.01 -8.43 14.02
N ASN A 67 7.95 -8.46 14.96
CA ASN A 67 9.20 -9.21 14.82
C ASN A 67 9.11 -10.67 15.31
N ARG A 68 7.94 -11.10 15.79
CA ARG A 68 7.69 -12.47 16.26
C ARG A 68 6.63 -13.13 15.39
N ASP A 69 6.88 -14.38 14.99
CA ASP A 69 5.99 -15.10 14.07
C ASP A 69 4.59 -15.29 14.67
N GLU A 70 4.48 -15.53 15.98
CA GLU A 70 3.20 -15.77 16.65
C GLU A 70 2.31 -14.54 16.70
N THR A 71 2.90 -13.34 16.71
CA THR A 71 2.18 -12.06 16.85
C THR A 71 2.14 -11.25 15.56
N PHE A 72 2.85 -11.66 14.51
CA PHE A 72 2.94 -10.92 13.25
C PHE A 72 1.57 -10.59 12.67
N GLU A 73 0.75 -11.61 12.39
CA GLU A 73 -0.51 -11.45 11.66
C GLU A 73 -1.51 -10.58 12.43
N ILE A 74 -1.62 -10.79 13.73
CA ILE A 74 -2.54 -10.02 14.58
C ILE A 74 -2.07 -8.57 14.78
N SER A 75 -0.75 -8.32 14.69
CA SER A 75 -0.18 -6.96 14.72
C SER A 75 -0.44 -6.20 13.43
N VAL A 76 -0.33 -6.87 12.27
CA VAL A 76 -0.74 -6.27 11.00
C VAL A 76 -2.24 -5.97 11.02
N GLN A 77 -3.07 -6.88 11.54
CA GLN A 77 -4.50 -6.62 11.73
C GLN A 77 -4.79 -5.44 12.67
N PHE A 78 -3.95 -5.22 13.69
CA PHE A 78 -4.04 -4.02 14.52
C PHE A 78 -3.82 -2.76 13.68
N LEU A 79 -2.72 -2.71 12.92
CA LEU A 79 -2.41 -1.56 12.06
C LEU A 79 -3.52 -1.32 11.04
N ASP A 80 -3.96 -2.39 10.38
CA ASP A 80 -5.05 -2.36 9.40
C ASP A 80 -6.31 -1.73 10.00
N ARG A 81 -6.79 -2.25 11.14
CA ARG A 81 -7.99 -1.72 11.80
C ARG A 81 -7.81 -0.29 12.28
N MET A 82 -6.63 0.07 12.78
CA MET A 82 -6.34 1.44 13.26
C MET A 82 -6.37 2.45 12.11
N PHE A 83 -5.73 2.13 10.98
CA PHE A 83 -5.63 3.06 9.86
C PHE A 83 -6.88 3.09 8.98
N HIS A 84 -7.74 2.08 9.06
CA HIS A 84 -9.07 2.08 8.43
C HIS A 84 -10.09 3.02 9.10
N ARG A 85 -9.86 3.46 10.34
CA ARG A 85 -10.76 4.38 11.04
C ARG A 85 -10.94 5.69 10.28
N SER A 86 -12.06 6.38 10.46
CA SER A 86 -12.30 7.69 9.82
C SER A 86 -11.45 8.82 10.42
N ASP A 87 -11.03 8.67 11.67
CA ASP A 87 -10.23 9.64 12.42
C ASP A 87 -8.71 9.32 12.40
N SER A 88 -8.27 8.31 11.64
CA SER A 88 -6.88 7.84 11.64
C SER A 88 -5.85 8.86 11.13
N GLU A 89 -6.27 9.91 10.44
CA GLU A 89 -5.38 11.02 10.07
C GLU A 89 -4.85 11.76 11.31
N GLU A 90 -5.64 11.88 12.39
CA GLU A 90 -5.19 12.49 13.66
C GLU A 90 -4.09 11.70 14.35
N LEU A 91 -4.04 10.39 14.10
CA LEU A 91 -2.99 9.51 14.60
C LEU A 91 -1.68 9.69 13.83
N LEU A 92 -1.78 9.97 12.54
CA LEU A 92 -0.66 9.93 11.59
C LEU A 92 0.48 10.84 12.05
N ASP A 93 0.18 12.09 12.40
CA ASP A 93 1.20 13.07 12.83
C ASP A 93 2.04 12.59 14.03
N ASN A 94 1.45 11.78 14.92
CA ASN A 94 2.11 11.29 16.12
C ASN A 94 2.98 10.05 15.88
N VAL A 95 2.69 9.28 14.82
CA VAL A 95 3.31 7.95 14.62
C VAL A 95 4.05 7.82 13.29
N ILE A 96 3.84 8.72 12.34
CA ILE A 96 4.26 8.55 10.94
C ILE A 96 5.77 8.36 10.79
N MET A 97 6.57 9.13 11.53
CA MET A 97 8.03 9.07 11.42
C MET A 97 8.54 7.67 11.78
N ASN A 98 8.16 7.16 12.96
CA ASN A 98 8.57 5.83 13.40
C ASN A 98 7.94 4.73 12.57
N LEU A 99 6.67 4.89 12.19
CA LEU A 99 5.94 3.95 11.34
C LEU A 99 6.69 3.71 10.02
N ILE A 100 7.00 4.78 9.28
CA ILE A 100 7.71 4.67 7.99
C ILE A 100 9.11 4.09 8.17
N ILE A 101 9.87 4.56 9.17
CA ILE A 101 11.23 4.07 9.42
C ILE A 101 11.23 2.57 9.73
N LEU A 102 10.30 2.09 10.54
CA LEU A 102 10.25 0.69 10.95
C LEU A 102 9.65 -0.21 9.87
N LEU A 103 8.62 0.23 9.15
CA LEU A 103 7.99 -0.54 8.06
C LEU A 103 9.00 -0.93 6.97
N ALA A 104 9.98 -0.07 6.69
CA ALA A 104 11.05 -0.34 5.72
C ALA A 104 11.88 -1.62 6.05
N ASN A 105 11.85 -2.12 7.29
CA ASN A 105 12.67 -3.28 7.67
C ASN A 105 12.02 -4.64 7.32
N TYR A 106 10.77 -4.67 6.85
CA TYR A 106 10.04 -5.91 6.56
C TYR A 106 10.16 -6.33 5.08
N SER A 107 11.39 -6.67 4.66
CA SER A 107 11.69 -7.10 3.29
C SER A 107 12.13 -8.57 3.22
N PRO A 108 11.51 -9.43 2.38
CA PRO A 108 10.25 -9.19 1.66
C PRO A 108 9.05 -9.15 2.63
N PRO A 109 7.99 -8.38 2.32
CA PRO A 109 6.83 -8.29 3.20
C PRO A 109 6.00 -9.58 3.13
N LYS A 110 5.54 -10.07 4.30
CA LYS A 110 4.49 -11.10 4.33
C LYS A 110 3.21 -10.56 3.70
N LYS A 111 2.37 -11.45 3.15
CA LYS A 111 1.17 -11.08 2.37
C LYS A 111 0.26 -10.08 3.10
N SER A 112 -0.04 -10.30 4.39
CA SER A 112 -0.89 -9.40 5.17
C SER A 112 -0.31 -7.99 5.27
N LEU A 113 0.99 -7.87 5.56
CA LEU A 113 1.67 -6.58 5.60
C LEU A 113 1.66 -5.90 4.24
N TRP A 114 1.88 -6.66 3.16
CA TRP A 114 1.84 -6.13 1.81
C TRP A 114 0.46 -5.53 1.47
N HIS A 115 -0.65 -6.20 1.82
CA HIS A 115 -2.00 -5.64 1.65
C HIS A 115 -2.20 -4.36 2.46
N PHE A 116 -1.76 -4.37 3.73
CA PHE A 116 -1.78 -3.18 4.55
C PHE A 116 -1.01 -2.02 3.91
N LEU A 117 0.18 -2.27 3.34
CA LEU A 117 0.98 -1.25 2.68
C LEU A 117 0.30 -0.68 1.43
N CYS A 118 -0.34 -1.51 0.59
CA CYS A 118 -1.12 -1.04 -0.56
C CYS A 118 -2.22 -0.06 -0.10
N PHE A 119 -3.03 -0.47 0.89
CA PHE A 119 -4.07 0.38 1.46
C PHE A 119 -3.49 1.66 2.07
N PHE A 120 -2.47 1.53 2.92
CA PHE A 120 -1.89 2.63 3.68
C PHE A 120 -1.28 3.68 2.74
N LEU A 121 -0.51 3.26 1.72
CA LEU A 121 0.09 4.17 0.76
C LEU A 121 -0.95 4.82 -0.15
N LYS A 122 -1.95 4.07 -0.64
CA LYS A 122 -3.08 4.64 -1.38
C LYS A 122 -3.74 5.77 -0.58
N ARG A 123 -4.07 5.47 0.68
CA ARG A 123 -4.83 6.38 1.54
C ARG A 123 -4.02 7.59 2.02
N PHE A 124 -2.79 7.41 2.47
CA PHE A 124 -2.08 8.46 3.22
C PHE A 124 -0.90 9.08 2.47
N SER A 125 -0.46 8.55 1.33
CA SER A 125 0.72 9.10 0.63
C SER A 125 0.59 10.58 0.27
N TYR A 126 -0.62 11.10 0.06
CA TYR A 126 -0.84 12.53 -0.19
C TYR A 126 -0.48 13.41 1.02
N LEU A 127 -0.62 12.90 2.24
CA LEU A 127 -0.22 13.57 3.49
C LEU A 127 1.28 13.35 3.77
N ILE A 128 1.78 12.16 3.46
CA ILE A 128 3.13 11.72 3.81
C ILE A 128 4.16 12.30 2.82
N ALA A 129 3.87 12.35 1.53
CA ALA A 129 4.82 12.79 0.50
C ALA A 129 5.35 14.23 0.72
N PRO A 130 4.52 15.22 1.10
CA PRO A 130 5.02 16.56 1.42
C PRO A 130 6.05 16.58 2.57
N MET A 131 6.07 15.58 3.45
CA MET A 131 7.02 15.48 4.56
C MET A 131 8.42 15.03 4.12
N CYS A 132 8.57 14.57 2.87
CA CYS A 132 9.87 14.19 2.34
C CYS A 132 10.74 15.41 2.09
N ASP A 133 11.99 15.30 2.48
CA ASP A 133 13.03 16.25 2.10
C ASP A 133 14.02 15.55 1.16
N PHE A 134 14.08 16.06 -0.06
CA PHE A 134 14.93 15.57 -1.14
C PHE A 134 16.09 16.54 -1.45
N ASP A 135 16.07 17.72 -0.84
CA ASP A 135 17.05 18.79 -1.10
C ASP A 135 18.13 18.84 -0.02
N SER A 136 17.84 18.32 1.16
CA SER A 136 18.81 18.12 2.24
C SER A 136 19.56 16.79 2.11
N LEU A 137 20.77 16.79 2.68
CA LEU A 137 21.56 15.58 2.93
C LEU A 137 21.97 15.54 4.40
N GLU A 138 21.97 14.35 4.99
CA GLU A 138 22.58 14.08 6.29
C GLU A 138 24.11 14.23 6.21
N GLU A 139 24.79 14.27 7.37
CA GLU A 139 26.26 14.41 7.44
C GLU A 139 27.03 13.32 6.67
N ASN A 140 26.42 12.14 6.52
CA ASN A 140 26.94 11.02 5.75
C ASN A 140 26.71 11.14 4.23
N GLY A 141 26.10 12.23 3.75
CA GLY A 141 25.76 12.48 2.35
C GLY A 141 24.52 11.74 1.85
N LEU A 142 23.75 11.09 2.71
CA LEU A 142 22.53 10.38 2.36
C LEU A 142 21.31 11.28 2.51
N MET A 143 20.27 11.04 1.72
CA MET A 143 18.96 11.68 1.96
C MET A 143 18.49 11.44 3.40
N PRO A 144 17.64 12.30 3.97
CA PRO A 144 17.06 12.08 5.29
C PRO A 144 16.46 10.67 5.45
N ILE A 145 16.65 10.07 6.63
CA ILE A 145 16.20 8.70 6.92
C ILE A 145 14.71 8.49 6.61
N PHE A 146 13.86 9.46 6.92
CA PHE A 146 12.43 9.41 6.60
C PHE A 146 12.18 9.28 5.09
N THR A 147 12.77 10.15 4.26
CA THR A 147 12.63 10.11 2.80
C THR A 147 13.09 8.75 2.24
N ARG A 148 14.26 8.26 2.70
CA ARG A 148 14.79 6.96 2.25
C ARG A 148 13.90 5.79 2.66
N SER A 149 13.44 5.79 3.91
CA SER A 149 12.56 4.74 4.43
C SER A 149 11.23 4.73 3.69
N LEU A 150 10.65 5.88 3.34
CA LEU A 150 9.42 5.92 2.55
C LEU A 150 9.60 5.33 1.15
N ILE A 151 10.67 5.73 0.44
CA ILE A 151 11.02 5.15 -0.87
C ILE A 151 11.15 3.62 -0.74
N TRP A 152 11.80 3.16 0.33
CA TRP A 152 11.98 1.73 0.57
C TRP A 152 10.66 1.02 0.89
N THR A 153 9.78 1.62 1.70
CA THR A 153 8.43 1.10 1.98
C THR A 153 7.61 0.99 0.70
N ILE A 154 7.68 1.96 -0.21
CA ILE A 154 7.01 1.86 -1.53
C ILE A 154 7.62 0.72 -2.34
N ARG A 155 8.95 0.55 -2.32
CA ARG A 155 9.64 -0.58 -2.96
C ARG A 155 9.19 -1.94 -2.45
N LEU A 156 8.85 -2.08 -1.16
CA LEU A 156 8.29 -3.32 -0.63
C LEU A 156 7.01 -3.75 -1.37
N VAL A 157 6.20 -2.79 -1.83
CA VAL A 157 5.02 -3.08 -2.64
C VAL A 157 5.40 -3.33 -4.10
N VAL A 158 6.11 -2.37 -4.73
CA VAL A 158 6.32 -2.43 -6.19
C VAL A 158 7.28 -3.53 -6.63
N GLN A 159 8.25 -3.92 -5.80
CA GLN A 159 9.18 -5.00 -6.11
C GLN A 159 8.61 -6.39 -5.79
N ASN A 160 7.43 -6.45 -5.16
CA ASN A 160 6.73 -7.70 -4.85
C ASN A 160 5.30 -7.62 -5.39
N PRO A 161 5.11 -7.53 -6.73
CA PRO A 161 3.77 -7.53 -7.32
C PRO A 161 2.98 -8.79 -6.95
N PRO A 162 1.64 -8.74 -6.93
CA PRO A 162 0.85 -9.85 -6.44
C PRO A 162 0.82 -11.02 -7.42
N GLU A 163 1.11 -12.23 -6.93
CA GLU A 163 1.01 -13.47 -7.72
C GLU A 163 -0.44 -13.81 -8.10
N GLN A 164 -1.42 -13.31 -7.33
CA GLN A 164 -2.87 -13.49 -7.52
C GLN A 164 -3.55 -12.13 -7.68
N HIS A 165 -4.75 -12.09 -8.26
CA HIS A 165 -5.52 -10.84 -8.37
C HIS A 165 -5.65 -10.14 -7.00
N SER A 166 -5.40 -8.83 -6.98
CA SER A 166 -5.49 -7.99 -5.80
C SER A 166 -6.00 -6.60 -6.16
N THR A 167 -7.26 -6.32 -5.81
CA THR A 167 -7.86 -5.00 -6.02
C THR A 167 -7.07 -3.89 -5.30
N ASP A 168 -6.58 -4.15 -4.07
CA ASP A 168 -5.79 -3.16 -3.30
C ASP A 168 -4.57 -2.65 -4.07
N PHE A 169 -3.89 -3.53 -4.81
CA PHE A 169 -2.73 -3.16 -5.60
C PHE A 169 -3.09 -2.34 -6.82
N TRP A 170 -4.15 -2.71 -7.54
CA TRP A 170 -4.59 -1.95 -8.70
C TRP A 170 -5.10 -0.57 -8.31
N GLU A 171 -5.82 -0.48 -7.20
CA GLU A 171 -6.25 0.81 -6.65
C GLU A 171 -5.05 1.67 -6.20
N PHE A 172 -4.06 1.09 -5.52
CA PHE A 172 -2.81 1.77 -5.17
C PHE A 172 -2.08 2.29 -6.41
N CYS A 173 -1.94 1.44 -7.44
CA CYS A 173 -1.26 1.79 -8.67
C CYS A 173 -1.99 2.90 -9.42
N CYS A 174 -3.30 2.77 -9.63
CA CYS A 174 -4.11 3.76 -10.33
C CYS A 174 -4.02 5.14 -9.65
N ASP A 175 -4.27 5.20 -8.34
CA ASP A 175 -4.22 6.42 -7.54
C ASP A 175 -2.82 7.05 -7.54
N THR A 176 -1.77 6.22 -7.48
CA THR A 176 -0.39 6.67 -7.64
C THR A 176 -0.13 7.31 -9.00
N LEU A 177 -0.53 6.67 -10.09
CA LEU A 177 -0.34 7.18 -11.45
C LEU A 177 -1.12 8.48 -11.69
N GLN A 178 -2.35 8.57 -11.18
CA GLN A 178 -3.17 9.78 -11.27
C GLN A 178 -2.48 10.96 -10.59
N ARG A 179 -2.01 10.77 -9.34
CA ARG A 179 -1.30 11.81 -8.59
C ARG A 179 0.04 12.17 -9.24
N TYR A 180 0.80 11.17 -9.71
CA TYR A 180 2.07 11.41 -10.41
C TYR A 180 1.87 12.23 -11.69
N LYS A 181 0.82 11.94 -12.45
CA LYS A 181 0.45 12.69 -13.67
C LYS A 181 0.04 14.13 -13.35
N ALA A 182 -0.68 14.35 -12.25
CA ALA A 182 -1.13 15.67 -11.81
C ALA A 182 -0.02 16.52 -11.17
N ALA A 183 1.00 15.89 -10.59
CA ALA A 183 2.08 16.55 -9.88
C ALA A 183 3.05 17.28 -10.81
N GLU A 184 3.38 18.52 -10.46
CA GLU A 184 4.36 19.33 -11.18
C GLU A 184 5.79 18.77 -11.01
N LYS A 185 6.69 19.15 -11.93
CA LYS A 185 8.12 18.82 -11.79
C LYS A 185 8.67 19.54 -10.56
N GLY A 186 9.14 18.76 -9.59
CA GLY A 186 9.65 19.26 -8.31
C GLY A 186 8.72 19.02 -7.12
N ASP A 187 7.47 18.63 -7.36
CA ASP A 187 6.56 18.20 -6.29
C ASP A 187 7.11 16.94 -5.59
N ASN A 188 7.04 16.89 -4.26
CA ASN A 188 7.60 15.79 -3.48
C ASN A 188 6.95 14.44 -3.80
N PHE A 189 5.65 14.40 -4.12
CA PHE A 189 4.99 13.18 -4.56
C PHE A 189 5.61 12.69 -5.86
N ARG A 190 5.82 13.58 -6.83
CA ARG A 190 6.48 13.22 -8.09
C ARG A 190 7.91 12.70 -7.87
N ARG A 191 8.70 13.44 -7.07
CA ARG A 191 10.09 13.10 -6.77
C ARG A 191 10.22 11.72 -6.11
N LEU A 192 9.27 11.32 -5.25
CA LEU A 192 9.26 9.96 -4.67
C LEU A 192 9.28 8.87 -5.73
N TYR A 193 8.48 9.04 -6.80
CA TYR A 193 8.34 8.04 -7.84
C TYR A 193 9.35 8.19 -8.97
N ASP A 194 9.91 9.38 -9.21
CA ASP A 194 10.96 9.58 -10.23
C ASP A 194 12.13 8.59 -10.05
N HIS A 195 12.51 8.32 -8.79
CA HIS A 195 13.60 7.39 -8.46
C HIS A 195 13.28 5.90 -8.68
N ILE A 196 11.99 5.55 -8.71
CA ILE A 196 11.49 4.17 -8.77
C ILE A 196 10.53 3.96 -9.95
N TRP A 197 10.50 4.88 -10.91
CA TRP A 197 9.49 4.92 -11.96
C TRP A 197 9.51 3.65 -12.82
N ASN A 198 10.71 3.19 -13.19
CA ASN A 198 10.88 1.95 -13.93
C ASN A 198 10.41 0.74 -13.12
N GLU A 199 10.65 0.73 -11.81
CA GLU A 199 10.22 -0.35 -10.90
C GLU A 199 8.69 -0.39 -10.80
N MET A 200 8.05 0.78 -10.67
CA MET A 200 6.59 0.92 -10.69
C MET A 200 5.99 0.43 -12.02
N ARG A 201 6.55 0.88 -13.15
CA ARG A 201 6.10 0.47 -14.49
C ARG A 201 6.23 -1.04 -14.67
N LEU A 202 7.37 -1.61 -14.32
CA LEU A 202 7.60 -3.05 -14.38
C LEU A 202 6.62 -3.80 -13.49
N SER A 203 6.41 -3.36 -12.25
CA SER A 203 5.46 -3.96 -11.31
C SER A 203 4.06 -4.08 -11.90
N ILE A 204 3.55 -2.99 -12.47
CA ILE A 204 2.23 -2.95 -13.14
C ILE A 204 2.20 -3.92 -14.32
N LEU A 205 3.20 -3.85 -15.21
CA LEU A 205 3.22 -4.65 -16.42
C LEU A 205 3.32 -6.16 -16.13
N TYR A 206 4.16 -6.55 -15.17
CA TYR A 206 4.23 -7.92 -14.70
C TYR A 206 2.91 -8.38 -14.05
N SER A 207 2.22 -7.51 -13.31
CA SER A 207 0.98 -7.90 -12.61
C SER A 207 -0.20 -8.18 -13.53
N PHE A 208 -0.18 -7.81 -14.82
CA PHE A 208 -1.31 -8.11 -15.71
C PHE A 208 -1.58 -9.61 -15.87
N HIS A 209 -0.59 -10.48 -15.65
CA HIS A 209 -0.84 -11.93 -15.67
C HIS A 209 -1.84 -12.33 -14.58
N SER A 210 -1.79 -11.71 -13.39
CA SER A 210 -2.64 -12.04 -12.25
C SER A 210 -3.95 -11.27 -12.25
N ALA A 211 -4.06 -10.21 -13.05
CA ALA A 211 -5.27 -9.40 -13.19
C ALA A 211 -6.39 -10.06 -14.02
N VAL A 212 -6.03 -11.01 -14.88
CA VAL A 212 -6.98 -11.72 -15.75
C VAL A 212 -7.49 -12.97 -15.03
N VAL A 213 -8.73 -12.95 -14.58
CA VAL A 213 -9.38 -14.06 -13.87
C VAL A 213 -10.57 -14.54 -14.67
N ASP A 214 -10.58 -15.81 -15.11
CA ASP A 214 -11.69 -16.42 -15.85
C ASP A 214 -12.20 -15.56 -17.04
N PHE A 215 -11.27 -15.03 -17.85
CA PHE A 215 -11.54 -14.14 -18.98
C PHE A 215 -12.19 -12.79 -18.60
N LYS A 216 -12.14 -12.41 -17.32
CA LYS A 216 -12.59 -11.13 -16.80
C LYS A 216 -11.41 -10.26 -16.39
N ILE A 217 -11.64 -8.96 -16.39
CA ILE A 217 -10.71 -7.95 -15.92
C ILE A 217 -11.47 -6.82 -15.26
N GLU A 218 -10.97 -6.33 -14.12
CA GLU A 218 -11.58 -5.18 -13.46
C GLU A 218 -11.31 -3.89 -14.25
N LYS A 219 -12.27 -2.97 -14.21
CA LYS A 219 -12.15 -1.65 -14.85
C LYS A 219 -10.91 -0.89 -14.37
N ILE A 220 -10.57 -0.99 -13.08
CA ILE A 220 -9.41 -0.30 -12.49
C ILE A 220 -8.07 -0.73 -13.13
N VAL A 221 -7.99 -1.98 -13.59
CA VAL A 221 -6.80 -2.52 -14.27
C VAL A 221 -6.63 -1.87 -15.65
N VAL A 222 -7.73 -1.71 -16.39
CA VAL A 222 -7.74 -1.05 -17.70
C VAL A 222 -7.42 0.44 -17.56
N GLU A 223 -7.98 1.09 -16.54
CA GLU A 223 -7.69 2.49 -16.21
C GLU A 223 -6.21 2.70 -15.87
N THR A 224 -5.64 1.81 -15.05
CA THR A 224 -4.21 1.82 -14.72
C THR A 224 -3.33 1.73 -15.98
N LEU A 225 -3.69 0.87 -16.94
CA LEU A 225 -2.97 0.78 -18.21
C LEU A 225 -3.06 2.07 -19.03
N ASN A 226 -4.26 2.66 -19.14
CA ASN A 226 -4.44 3.93 -19.86
C ASN A 226 -3.59 5.05 -19.25
N LEU A 227 -3.53 5.16 -17.92
CA LEU A 227 -2.69 6.14 -17.23
C LEU A 227 -1.20 5.90 -17.49
N LEU A 228 -0.77 4.63 -17.49
CA LEU A 228 0.61 4.28 -17.77
C LEU A 228 1.01 4.66 -19.21
N MET A 229 0.12 4.41 -20.17
CA MET A 229 0.30 4.80 -21.57
C MET A 229 0.39 6.32 -21.74
N ASP A 230 -0.46 7.08 -21.04
CA ASP A 230 -0.43 8.55 -21.05
C ASP A 230 0.89 9.12 -20.51
N LEU A 231 1.55 8.42 -19.59
CA LEU A 231 2.77 8.87 -18.93
C LEU A 231 4.05 8.51 -19.71
N GLY A 232 3.99 7.55 -20.63
CA GLY A 232 5.17 7.12 -21.38
C GLY A 232 4.89 5.94 -22.30
N GLU A 233 4.17 6.18 -23.39
CA GLU A 233 3.78 5.14 -24.35
C GLU A 233 4.97 4.34 -24.92
N GLU A 234 6.00 5.03 -25.41
CA GLU A 234 7.18 4.37 -26.02
C GLU A 234 7.91 3.47 -25.03
N ASP A 235 8.01 3.94 -23.80
CA ASP A 235 8.58 3.24 -22.65
C ASP A 235 7.80 1.98 -22.30
N VAL A 236 6.46 2.03 -22.37
CA VAL A 236 5.58 0.88 -22.13
C VAL A 236 5.85 -0.19 -23.18
N PHE A 237 5.81 0.13 -24.47
CA PHE A 237 6.04 -0.87 -25.52
C PHE A 237 7.46 -1.43 -25.49
N THR A 238 8.46 -0.59 -25.19
CA THR A 238 9.85 -1.04 -25.00
C THR A 238 9.96 -2.03 -23.84
N THR A 239 9.24 -1.77 -22.73
CA THR A 239 9.25 -2.64 -21.56
C THR A 239 8.51 -3.96 -21.84
N ILE A 240 7.38 -3.92 -22.53
CA ILE A 240 6.59 -5.11 -22.89
C ILE A 240 7.43 -6.11 -23.68
N GLN A 241 8.27 -5.65 -24.61
CA GLN A 241 9.17 -6.51 -25.39
C GLN A 241 10.16 -7.32 -24.53
N MET A 242 10.40 -6.92 -23.29
CA MET A 242 11.29 -7.62 -22.35
C MET A 242 10.56 -8.64 -21.47
N ILE A 243 9.22 -8.65 -21.48
CA ILE A 243 8.41 -9.54 -20.64
C ILE A 243 8.20 -10.87 -21.39
N PRO A 244 8.51 -12.03 -20.77
CA PRO A 244 8.41 -13.32 -21.46
C PRO A 244 7.01 -13.71 -21.93
N ASP A 245 5.96 -13.36 -21.16
CA ASP A 245 4.56 -13.57 -21.52
C ASP A 245 3.80 -12.24 -21.47
N VAL A 246 3.48 -11.74 -22.65
CA VAL A 246 2.80 -10.46 -22.86
C VAL A 246 1.33 -10.64 -23.22
N THR A 247 0.83 -11.89 -23.27
CA THR A 247 -0.51 -12.21 -23.75
C THR A 247 -1.56 -11.46 -22.96
N SER A 248 -1.48 -11.50 -21.63
CA SER A 248 -2.40 -10.77 -20.76
C SER A 248 -2.31 -9.27 -20.99
N ILE A 249 -1.11 -8.69 -21.03
CA ILE A 249 -0.89 -7.24 -21.24
C ILE A 249 -1.54 -6.77 -22.54
N VAL A 250 -1.28 -7.48 -23.64
CA VAL A 250 -1.85 -7.15 -24.96
C VAL A 250 -3.36 -7.31 -24.95
N SER A 251 -3.88 -8.35 -24.29
CA SER A 251 -5.33 -8.57 -24.16
C SER A 251 -6.02 -7.43 -23.40
N VAL A 252 -5.41 -6.96 -22.31
CA VAL A 252 -5.88 -5.77 -21.57
C VAL A 252 -5.79 -4.53 -22.46
N GLY A 253 -4.68 -4.34 -23.15
CA GLY A 253 -4.43 -3.18 -24.01
C GLY A 253 -5.42 -3.05 -25.16
N ILE A 254 -5.89 -4.15 -25.73
CA ILE A 254 -6.94 -4.16 -26.76
C ILE A 254 -8.32 -3.80 -26.17
N CYS A 255 -8.53 -4.01 -24.86
CA CYS A 255 -9.74 -3.63 -24.16
C CYS A 255 -9.72 -2.17 -23.65
N CYS A 256 -8.65 -1.41 -23.90
CA CYS A 256 -8.56 0.00 -23.51
C CYS A 256 -9.71 0.84 -24.12
N GLU A 257 -10.31 1.71 -23.30
CA GLU A 257 -11.32 2.68 -23.76
C GLU A 257 -10.75 3.69 -24.78
N ASN A 258 -9.44 3.91 -24.79
CA ASN A 258 -8.78 4.76 -25.77
C ASN A 258 -8.52 3.99 -27.08
N ASP A 259 -9.32 4.27 -28.11
CA ASP A 259 -9.23 3.66 -29.44
C ASP A 259 -7.81 3.69 -30.06
N ASN A 260 -7.02 4.73 -29.76
CA ASN A 260 -5.65 4.84 -30.29
C ASN A 260 -4.75 3.79 -29.64
N TYR A 261 -4.82 3.65 -28.31
CA TYR A 261 -4.03 2.64 -27.58
C TYR A 261 -4.47 1.24 -27.97
N ALA A 262 -5.78 0.97 -28.03
CA ALA A 262 -6.31 -0.33 -28.46
C ALA A 262 -5.79 -0.74 -29.85
N LYS A 263 -5.77 0.19 -30.82
CA LYS A 263 -5.21 -0.05 -32.16
C LYS A 263 -3.70 -0.33 -32.13
N LYS A 264 -2.94 0.37 -31.29
CA LYS A 264 -1.49 0.14 -31.14
C LYS A 264 -1.20 -1.23 -30.52
N PHE A 265 -1.96 -1.64 -29.50
CA PHE A 265 -1.86 -2.98 -28.94
C PHE A 265 -2.26 -4.07 -29.94
N ALA A 266 -3.32 -3.86 -30.72
CA ALA A 266 -3.73 -4.80 -31.77
C ALA A 266 -2.64 -4.95 -32.85
N LYS A 267 -2.05 -3.82 -33.29
CA LYS A 267 -0.93 -3.83 -34.23
C LYS A 267 0.31 -4.53 -33.64
N PHE A 268 0.65 -4.25 -32.38
CA PHE A 268 1.74 -4.91 -31.68
C PHE A 268 1.51 -6.43 -31.59
N ALA A 269 0.27 -6.85 -31.34
CA ALA A 269 -0.10 -8.27 -31.30
C ALA A 269 0.14 -8.94 -32.65
N GLU A 270 -0.29 -8.30 -33.74
CA GLU A 270 -0.11 -8.81 -35.11
C GLU A 270 1.38 -8.91 -35.48
N GLU A 271 2.16 -7.85 -35.24
CA GLU A 271 3.59 -7.80 -35.57
C GLU A 271 4.42 -8.86 -34.81
N ASN A 272 4.00 -9.21 -33.59
CA ASN A 272 4.69 -10.16 -32.72
C ASN A 272 4.00 -11.55 -32.66
N GLN A 273 2.98 -11.79 -33.49
CA GLN A 273 2.24 -13.06 -33.55
C GLN A 273 1.63 -13.50 -32.21
N ILE A 274 1.22 -12.54 -31.38
CA ILE A 274 0.58 -12.77 -30.08
C ILE A 274 -0.92 -12.98 -30.34
N GLN A 275 -1.51 -14.02 -29.74
CA GLN A 275 -2.95 -14.27 -29.80
C GLN A 275 -3.63 -13.68 -28.56
N PRO A 276 -4.34 -12.54 -28.66
CA PRO A 276 -4.99 -11.94 -27.50
C PRO A 276 -6.19 -12.77 -27.04
N ILE A 277 -6.42 -12.74 -25.75
CA ILE A 277 -7.57 -13.34 -25.10
C ILE A 277 -8.72 -12.33 -25.17
N LYS A 278 -9.92 -12.80 -25.51
CA LYS A 278 -11.11 -11.96 -25.42
C LYS A 278 -11.50 -11.78 -23.95
N LEU A 279 -11.43 -10.56 -23.46
CA LEU A 279 -11.75 -10.22 -22.06
C LEU A 279 -13.12 -9.56 -21.95
N THR A 280 -13.76 -9.74 -20.79
CA THR A 280 -14.95 -8.99 -20.36
C THR A 280 -14.56 -8.05 -19.23
N ILE A 281 -14.81 -6.75 -19.41
CA ILE A 281 -14.58 -5.76 -18.35
C ILE A 281 -15.71 -5.85 -17.34
N VAL A 282 -15.36 -5.92 -16.05
CA VAL A 282 -16.29 -5.92 -14.91
C VAL A 282 -15.92 -4.83 -13.91
N ASP A 283 -16.87 -4.43 -13.06
CA ASP A 283 -16.60 -3.43 -12.02
C ASP A 283 -15.68 -3.98 -10.93
N GLN A 284 -15.88 -5.24 -10.53
CA GLN A 284 -15.06 -5.95 -9.55
C GLN A 284 -15.11 -7.47 -9.83
N ILE A 285 -14.01 -8.18 -9.58
CA ILE A 285 -13.89 -9.65 -9.72
C ILE A 285 -14.25 -10.35 -8.42
#